data_AF-A0A847FV50-F1
#
_entry.id   AF-A0A847FV50-F1
#
_cell.length_a   1.000
_cell.length_b   1.000
_cell.length_c   1.000
_cell.angle_alpha   90.00
_cell.angle_beta   90.00
_cell.angle_gamma   90.00
#
_symmetry.space_group_name_H-M   'P 1'
#
loop_
_entity.id
_entity.type
_entity.pdbx_description
1 polymer ?
#
loop_
_entity_poly.entity_id
_entity_poly.type
_entity_poly.pdbx_seq_one_letter_code
_entity_poly.pdbx_strand_id
1 'polypeptide(L)'
;MMVAISRRERQWALRWAIAVVALSCLPYLLAWALAPDGTRYTGLLLNPLDGASYYAKMQQGARGDWLFHLPFTPEPHEGSPIFLFYLALGHLSRLLSLPIPLVYHLARAAAGLFLLLVAYDFIARFIERTSLRRAAFGLLSVSAGFGWLLVLWGVL
;
A
#
# COMPACT_ATOMS: atom_id res chain seq x y z
N MET A 1 21.75 23.57 6.99
CA MET A 1 22.32 22.71 8.05
C MET A 1 21.59 21.36 7.99
N MET A 2 22.29 20.23 7.79
CA MET A 2 21.66 18.91 7.93
C MET A 2 21.60 18.58 9.43
N VAL A 3 20.41 18.54 10.02
CA VAL A 3 20.29 18.18 11.42
C VAL A 3 20.56 16.67 11.59
N ALA A 4 21.47 16.32 12.48
CA ALA A 4 21.82 14.93 12.73
C ALA A 4 20.63 14.18 13.38
N ILE A 5 20.25 13.05 12.80
CA ILE A 5 19.24 12.14 13.35
C ILE A 5 19.97 11.01 14.08
N SER A 6 19.77 10.92 15.39
CA SER A 6 20.43 9.89 16.20
C SER A 6 19.96 8.48 15.83
N ARG A 7 20.78 7.45 16.11
CA ARG A 7 20.39 6.04 15.88
C ARG A 7 19.11 5.66 16.64
N ARG A 8 18.97 6.14 17.89
CA ARG A 8 17.78 5.91 18.72
C ARG A 8 16.53 6.56 18.12
N GLU A 9 16.68 7.74 17.53
CA GLU A 9 15.60 8.47 16.85
C GLU A 9 15.16 7.77 15.57
N ARG A 10 16.10 7.29 14.73
CA ARG A 10 15.78 6.46 13.55
C ARG A 10 15.05 5.17 13.94
N GLN A 11 15.50 4.48 14.98
CA GLN A 11 14.84 3.29 15.50
C GLN A 11 13.42 3.58 16.01
N TRP A 12 13.23 4.73 16.66
CA TRP A 12 11.90 5.17 17.09
C TRP A 12 10.98 5.40 15.89
N ALA A 13 11.44 6.13 14.87
CA ALA A 13 10.65 6.41 13.67
C ALA A 13 10.30 5.12 12.91
N LEU A 14 11.25 4.19 12.79
CA LEU A 14 11.01 2.88 12.18
C LEU A 14 9.94 2.07 12.93
N ARG A 15 10.05 1.97 14.27
CA ARG A 15 9.05 1.24 15.08
C ARG A 15 7.66 1.86 14.95
N TRP A 16 7.58 3.19 14.96
CA TRP A 16 6.32 3.90 14.76
C TRP A 16 5.74 3.63 13.37
N ALA A 17 6.56 3.73 12.32
CA ALA A 17 6.12 3.44 10.96
C ALA A 17 5.63 1.99 10.80
N ILE A 18 6.33 1.01 11.38
CA ILE A 18 5.89 -0.39 11.41
C ILE A 18 4.54 -0.51 12.11
N ALA A 19 4.36 0.12 13.27
CA ALA A 19 3.11 0.07 14.01
C ALA A 19 1.94 0.65 13.21
N VAL A 20 2.13 1.80 12.55
CA VAL A 20 1.10 2.43 11.70
C VAL A 20 0.76 1.55 10.49
N VAL A 21 1.77 1.02 9.80
CA VAL A 21 1.54 0.12 8.64
C VAL A 21 0.83 -1.17 9.08
N ALA A 22 1.24 -1.77 10.20
CA ALA A 22 0.59 -2.96 10.74
C ALA A 22 -0.88 -2.67 11.10
N LEU A 23 -1.14 -1.53 11.75
CA LEU A 23 -2.51 -1.11 12.07
C LEU A 23 -3.35 -0.90 10.80
N SER A 24 -2.76 -0.33 9.74
CA SER A 24 -3.45 -0.15 8.45
C SER A 24 -3.83 -1.47 7.76
N CYS A 25 -3.18 -2.59 8.12
CA CYS A 25 -3.49 -3.91 7.60
C CYS A 25 -4.63 -4.59 8.36
N LEU A 26 -4.94 -4.16 9.58
CA LEU A 26 -5.91 -4.79 10.46
C LEU A 26 -7.31 -4.92 9.82
N PRO A 27 -7.89 -3.89 9.17
CA PRO A 27 -9.20 -4.04 8.54
C PRO A 27 -9.26 -5.14 7.47
N TYR A 28 -8.16 -5.33 6.73
CA TYR A 28 -8.06 -6.35 5.67
C TYR A 28 -7.98 -7.76 6.27
N LEU A 29 -7.24 -7.91 7.37
CA LEU A 29 -7.13 -9.18 8.10
C LEU A 29 -8.45 -9.55 8.77
N LEU A 30 -9.16 -8.56 9.35
CA LEU A 30 -10.49 -8.77 9.92
C LEU A 30 -11.51 -9.17 8.85
N ALA A 31 -11.55 -8.49 7.71
CA ALA A 31 -12.44 -8.84 6.61
C ALA A 31 -12.15 -10.23 6.03
N TRP A 32 -10.87 -10.63 5.99
CA TRP A 32 -10.48 -11.98 5.60
C TRP A 32 -10.94 -13.04 6.62
N ALA A 33 -10.76 -12.79 7.92
CA ALA A 33 -11.13 -13.72 8.98
C ALA A 33 -12.64 -13.83 9.21
N LEU A 34 -13.39 -12.76 8.93
CA LEU A 34 -14.84 -12.68 9.11
C LEU A 34 -15.63 -12.91 7.81
N ALA A 35 -14.97 -13.38 6.75
CA ALA A 35 -15.64 -13.65 5.48
C ALA A 35 -16.75 -14.71 5.68
N PRO A 36 -18.01 -14.44 5.25
CA PRO A 36 -19.11 -15.39 5.41
C PRO A 36 -18.84 -16.75 4.76
N ASP A 37 -19.40 -17.81 5.35
CA ASP A 37 -19.29 -19.17 4.80
C ASP A 37 -19.73 -19.22 3.33
N GLY A 38 -18.96 -19.93 2.51
CA GLY A 38 -19.20 -20.03 1.07
C GLY A 38 -18.73 -18.82 0.25
N THR A 39 -18.19 -17.78 0.88
CA THR A 39 -17.63 -16.61 0.18
C THR A 39 -16.10 -16.56 0.27
N ARG A 40 -15.47 -15.74 -0.56
CA ARG A 40 -14.03 -15.45 -0.50
C ARG A 40 -13.79 -13.96 -0.55
N TYR A 41 -13.08 -13.45 0.45
CA TYR A 41 -12.66 -12.07 0.47
C TYR A 41 -11.60 -11.80 -0.62
N THR A 42 -11.80 -10.74 -1.40
CA THR A 42 -10.95 -10.38 -2.54
C THR A 42 -9.65 -9.67 -2.14
N GLY A 43 -9.52 -9.25 -0.88
CA GLY A 43 -8.41 -8.41 -0.42
C GLY A 43 -8.65 -6.90 -0.63
N LEU A 44 -9.79 -6.49 -1.18
CA LEU A 44 -10.08 -5.09 -1.47
C LEU A 44 -11.18 -4.58 -0.53
N LEU A 45 -10.91 -3.47 0.20
CA LEU A 45 -11.90 -2.78 1.03
C LEU A 45 -12.33 -1.46 0.39
N LEU A 46 -11.40 -0.50 0.33
CA LEU A 46 -11.66 0.79 -0.28
C LEU A 46 -11.46 0.72 -1.79
N ASN A 47 -12.39 1.36 -2.51
CA ASN A 47 -12.36 1.50 -3.96
C ASN A 47 -12.10 0.16 -4.70
N PRO A 48 -12.99 -0.83 -4.50
CA PRO A 48 -12.77 -2.18 -5.01
C PRO A 48 -12.75 -2.26 -6.55
N LEU A 49 -13.40 -1.34 -7.25
CA LEU A 49 -13.38 -1.28 -8.72
C LEU A 49 -11.97 -0.95 -9.24
N ASP A 50 -11.31 0.06 -8.68
CA ASP A 50 -9.92 0.36 -9.03
C ASP A 50 -8.97 -0.74 -8.58
N GLY A 51 -9.21 -1.31 -7.39
CA GLY A 51 -8.46 -2.47 -6.90
C GLY A 51 -8.51 -3.66 -7.87
N ALA A 52 -9.68 -3.98 -8.40
CA ALA A 52 -9.84 -5.04 -9.40
C ALA A 52 -9.11 -4.68 -10.70
N SER A 53 -9.10 -3.41 -11.09
CA SER A 53 -8.30 -2.92 -12.22
C SER A 53 -6.78 -3.08 -11.99
N TYR A 54 -6.29 -2.91 -10.76
CA TYR A 54 -4.88 -3.20 -10.42
C TYR A 54 -4.57 -4.68 -10.50
N TYR A 55 -5.45 -5.55 -9.99
CA TYR A 55 -5.29 -7.00 -10.13
C TYR A 55 -5.29 -7.44 -11.59
N ALA A 56 -6.14 -6.88 -12.44
CA ALA A 56 -6.16 -7.19 -13.87
C ALA A 56 -4.82 -6.85 -14.54
N LYS A 57 -4.21 -5.70 -14.20
CA LYS A 57 -2.86 -5.33 -14.65
C LYS A 57 -1.82 -6.32 -14.12
N MET A 58 -1.85 -6.65 -12.83
CA MET A 58 -0.96 -7.66 -12.25
C MET A 58 -1.12 -9.04 -12.91
N GLN A 59 -2.33 -9.42 -13.34
CA GLN A 59 -2.56 -10.66 -14.08
C GLN A 59 -1.92 -10.67 -15.46
N GLN A 60 -1.84 -9.52 -16.16
CA GLN A 60 -1.08 -9.41 -17.42
C GLN A 60 0.42 -9.57 -17.15
N GLY A 61 0.94 -8.87 -16.12
CA GLY A 61 2.33 -9.05 -15.69
C GLY A 61 2.67 -10.50 -15.31
N ALA A 62 1.77 -11.18 -14.59
CA ALA A 62 1.94 -12.59 -14.22
C ALA A 62 1.92 -13.53 -15.44
N ARG A 63 1.29 -13.14 -16.55
CA ARG A 63 1.35 -13.85 -17.84
C ARG A 63 2.68 -13.63 -18.59
N GLY A 64 3.42 -12.59 -18.22
CA GLY A 64 4.72 -12.24 -18.82
C GLY A 64 4.72 -10.90 -19.55
N ASP A 65 3.59 -10.20 -19.57
CA ASP A 65 3.44 -8.98 -20.36
C ASP A 65 4.16 -7.80 -19.71
N TRP A 66 4.85 -7.00 -20.52
CA TRP A 66 5.43 -5.71 -20.13
C TRP A 66 4.71 -4.52 -20.76
N LEU A 67 3.84 -4.79 -21.73
CA LEU A 67 2.97 -3.80 -22.36
C LEU A 67 1.53 -4.07 -21.92
N PHE A 68 0.92 -3.07 -21.31
CA PHE A 68 -0.47 -3.15 -20.89
C PHE A 68 -1.39 -3.14 -22.11
N HIS A 69 -2.35 -4.06 -22.12
CA HIS A 69 -3.46 -4.08 -23.07
C HIS A 69 -4.78 -3.84 -22.33
N LEU A 70 -5.70 -3.07 -22.90
CA LEU A 70 -7.02 -2.84 -22.32
C LEU A 70 -7.93 -4.04 -22.65
N PRO A 71 -8.31 -4.89 -21.68
CA PRO A 71 -9.04 -6.11 -22.01
C PRO A 71 -10.55 -5.88 -22.26
N PHE A 72 -11.03 -4.65 -22.11
CA PHE A 72 -12.46 -4.30 -22.14
C PHE A 72 -12.85 -3.49 -23.39
N THR A 73 -12.06 -3.58 -24.46
CA THR A 73 -12.32 -2.96 -25.76
C THR A 73 -12.16 -4.03 -26.84
N PRO A 74 -13.15 -4.19 -27.75
CA PRO A 74 -13.02 -5.10 -28.89
C PRO A 74 -12.12 -4.55 -30.00
N GLU A 75 -11.84 -3.24 -29.99
CA GLU A 75 -11.00 -2.58 -30.97
C GLU A 75 -9.56 -3.12 -30.92
N PRO A 76 -8.99 -3.56 -32.05
CA PRO A 76 -7.58 -3.93 -32.12
C PRO A 76 -6.69 -2.74 -31.76
N HIS A 77 -5.77 -2.96 -30.82
CA HIS A 77 -4.82 -1.93 -30.44
C HIS A 77 -3.50 -2.56 -29.97
N GLU A 78 -2.41 -1.81 -30.12
CA GLU A 78 -1.10 -2.18 -29.59
C GLU A 78 -1.06 -2.04 -28.06
N GLY A 79 -0.14 -2.76 -27.43
CA GLY A 79 0.14 -2.62 -26.00
C GLY A 79 0.88 -1.31 -25.71
N SER A 80 0.69 -0.77 -24.50
CA SER A 80 1.31 0.49 -24.08
C SER A 80 2.16 0.32 -22.81
N PRO A 81 3.33 0.99 -22.67
CA PRO A 81 4.20 0.90 -21.50
C PRO A 81 3.68 1.73 -20.31
N ILE A 82 2.39 1.60 -20.01
CA ILE A 82 1.72 2.21 -18.87
C ILE A 82 1.46 1.15 -17.80
N PHE A 83 1.25 1.58 -16.55
CA PHE A 83 1.05 0.69 -15.41
C PHE A 83 2.18 -0.31 -15.15
N LEU A 84 3.40 0.00 -15.60
CA LEU A 84 4.59 -0.85 -15.45
C LEU A 84 4.82 -1.32 -14.01
N PHE A 85 4.48 -0.48 -13.02
CA PHE A 85 4.53 -0.87 -11.62
C PHE A 85 3.66 -2.10 -11.31
N TYR A 86 2.40 -2.11 -11.74
CA TYR A 86 1.50 -3.24 -11.52
C TYR A 86 1.88 -4.45 -12.38
N LEU A 87 2.35 -4.24 -13.61
CA LEU A 87 2.89 -5.33 -14.43
C LEU A 87 4.09 -5.99 -13.73
N ALA A 88 5.03 -5.20 -13.21
CA ALA A 88 6.18 -5.69 -12.45
C ALA A 88 5.77 -6.48 -11.20
N LEU A 89 4.75 -6.03 -10.47
CA LEU A 89 4.20 -6.80 -9.34
C LEU A 89 3.55 -8.12 -9.79
N GLY A 90 2.99 -8.17 -11.00
CA GLY A 90 2.54 -9.41 -11.64
C GLY A 90 3.69 -10.40 -11.90
N HIS A 91 4.79 -9.90 -12.46
CA HIS A 91 6.02 -10.70 -12.62
C HIS A 91 6.53 -11.22 -11.28
N LEU A 92 6.50 -10.40 -10.23
CA LEU A 92 6.88 -10.80 -8.88
C LEU A 92 5.96 -11.89 -8.30
N SER A 93 4.64 -11.79 -8.55
CA SER A 93 3.66 -12.82 -8.19
C SER A 93 3.97 -14.16 -8.87
N ARG A 94 4.29 -14.14 -10.17
CA ARG A 94 4.74 -15.34 -10.91
C ARG A 94 6.05 -15.89 -10.36
N LEU A 95 7.06 -15.05 -10.18
CA LEU A 95 8.41 -15.46 -9.75
C LEU A 95 8.40 -16.10 -8.37
N LEU A 96 7.65 -15.53 -7.43
CA LEU A 96 7.57 -16.03 -6.06
C LEU A 96 6.46 -17.07 -5.85
N SER A 97 5.66 -17.36 -6.89
CA SER A 97 4.47 -18.22 -6.79
C SER A 97 3.51 -17.78 -5.68
N LEU A 98 3.39 -16.46 -5.47
CA LEU A 98 2.49 -15.86 -4.49
C LEU A 98 1.21 -15.36 -5.17
N PRO A 99 0.04 -15.45 -4.51
CA PRO A 99 -1.20 -14.92 -5.07
C PRO A 99 -1.14 -13.41 -5.22
N ILE A 100 -1.69 -12.89 -6.32
CA ILE A 100 -1.72 -11.45 -6.65
C ILE A 100 -2.20 -10.57 -5.48
N PRO A 101 -3.31 -10.90 -4.76
CA PRO A 101 -3.73 -10.12 -3.60
C PRO A 101 -2.64 -9.97 -2.53
N LEU A 102 -1.89 -11.04 -2.25
CA LEU A 102 -0.82 -10.99 -1.26
C LEU A 102 0.32 -10.09 -1.72
N VAL A 103 0.75 -10.21 -2.97
CA VAL A 103 1.82 -9.35 -3.53
C VAL A 103 1.40 -7.88 -3.53
N TYR A 104 0.14 -7.59 -3.88
CA TYR A 104 -0.41 -6.24 -3.81
C TYR A 104 -0.34 -5.66 -2.39
N HIS A 105 -0.76 -6.42 -1.37
CA HIS A 105 -0.70 -5.96 0.01
C HIS A 105 0.72 -5.83 0.56
N LEU A 106 1.63 -6.73 0.19
CA LEU A 106 3.04 -6.63 0.53
C LEU A 106 3.66 -5.37 -0.09
N ALA A 107 3.37 -5.10 -1.37
CA ALA A 107 3.83 -3.89 -2.05
C ALA A 107 3.25 -2.63 -1.39
N ARG A 108 1.95 -2.63 -1.04
CA ARG A 108 1.31 -1.53 -0.31
C ARG A 108 1.97 -1.28 1.05
N ALA A 109 2.21 -2.34 1.83
CA ALA A 109 2.83 -2.23 3.15
C ALA A 109 4.29 -1.73 3.05
N ALA A 110 5.06 -2.26 2.09
CA ALA A 110 6.43 -1.83 1.84
C ALA A 110 6.50 -0.36 1.38
N ALA A 111 5.63 0.04 0.45
CA ALA A 111 5.54 1.43 -0.01
C ALA A 111 5.10 2.38 1.11
N GLY A 112 4.14 1.96 1.96
CA GLY A 112 3.72 2.74 3.13
C GLY A 112 4.84 2.91 4.16
N LEU A 113 5.59 1.84 4.45
CA LEU A 113 6.75 1.91 5.33
C LEU A 113 7.83 2.85 4.75
N PHE A 114 8.15 2.70 3.46
CA PHE A 114 9.12 3.56 2.78
C PHE A 114 8.69 5.03 2.81
N LEU A 115 7.43 5.33 2.49
CA LEU A 115 6.86 6.67 2.56
C LEU A 115 7.04 7.29 3.94
N LEU A 116 6.70 6.58 5.01
CA LEU A 116 6.81 7.09 6.37
C LEU A 116 8.27 7.36 6.77
N LEU A 117 9.21 6.49 6.37
CA LEU A 117 10.63 6.74 6.63
C LEU A 117 11.14 7.97 5.89
N VAL A 118 10.80 8.12 4.61
CA VAL A 118 11.15 9.31 3.81
C VAL A 118 10.50 10.57 4.38
N ALA A 119 9.24 10.49 4.83
CA ALA A 119 8.53 11.60 5.44
C ALA A 119 9.20 12.05 6.75
N TYR A 120 9.66 11.11 7.58
CA TYR A 120 10.41 11.44 8.79
C TYR A 120 11.73 12.16 8.48
N ASP A 121 12.49 11.62 7.52
CA ASP A 121 13.74 12.24 7.07
C ASP A 121 13.49 13.63 6.48
N PHE A 122 12.39 13.82 5.75
CA PHE A 122 11.97 15.13 5.24
C PHE A 122 11.66 16.09 6.39
N ILE A 123 10.82 15.71 7.36
CA ILE A 123 10.49 16.53 8.53
C ILE A 123 11.76 16.94 9.29
N ALA A 124 12.70 16.02 9.47
CA ALA A 124 13.94 16.27 10.19
C ALA A 124 14.86 17.31 9.51
N ARG A 125 14.69 17.57 8.21
CA ARG A 125 15.43 18.63 7.50
C ARG A 125 14.97 20.05 7.87
N PHE A 126 13.75 20.22 8.36
CA PHE A 126 13.17 21.54 8.62
C PHE A 126 12.95 21.83 10.11
N ILE A 127 12.87 20.80 10.96
CA ILE A 127 12.59 20.96 12.38
C ILE A 127 13.82 20.51 13.17
N GLU A 128 14.37 21.36 14.03
CA GLU A 128 15.53 21.00 14.87
C GLU A 128 15.13 20.18 16.12
N ARG A 129 14.04 20.57 16.78
CA ARG A 129 13.58 19.94 18.02
C ARG A 129 12.99 18.56 17.76
N THR A 130 13.61 17.50 18.28
CA THR A 130 13.15 16.11 18.13
C THR A 130 11.70 15.90 18.57
N SER A 131 11.25 16.53 19.64
CA SER A 131 9.85 16.42 20.10
C SER A 131 8.85 16.92 19.05
N LEU A 132 9.16 18.03 18.39
CA LEU A 132 8.32 18.58 17.31
C LEU A 132 8.36 17.70 16.06
N ARG A 133 9.50 17.09 15.72
CA ARG A 133 9.57 16.09 14.64
C ARG A 133 8.65 14.92 14.89
N ARG A 134 8.68 14.38 16.13
CA ARG A 134 7.86 13.23 16.52
C ARG A 134 6.37 13.58 16.48
N ALA A 135 5.99 14.77 16.94
CA ALA A 135 4.62 15.25 16.87
C ALA A 135 4.15 15.42 15.41
N ALA A 136 4.95 16.10 14.57
CA ALA A 136 4.64 16.28 13.15
C ALA A 136 4.54 14.94 12.40
N PHE A 137 5.45 14.02 12.67
CA PHE A 137 5.43 12.68 12.08
C PHE A 137 4.22 11.86 12.55
N GLY A 138 3.90 11.92 13.84
CA GLY A 138 2.70 11.30 14.40
C GLY A 138 1.45 11.78 13.66
N LEU A 139 1.26 13.10 13.57
CA LEU A 139 0.15 13.72 12.84
C LEU A 139 0.11 13.30 11.37
N LEU A 140 1.24 13.37 10.66
CA LEU A 140 1.33 12.97 9.25
C LEU A 140 0.95 11.50 9.07
N SER A 141 1.42 10.61 9.95
CA SER A 141 1.20 9.18 9.83
C SER A 141 -0.26 8.76 10.00
N VAL A 142 -1.10 9.63 10.59
CA VAL A 142 -2.54 9.39 10.80
C VAL A 142 -3.42 10.45 10.14
N SER A 143 -2.87 11.30 9.27
CA SER A 143 -3.58 12.47 8.71
C SER A 143 -4.71 12.11 7.75
N ALA A 144 -4.69 10.89 7.19
CA ALA A 144 -5.80 10.34 6.42
C ALA A 144 -7.05 10.06 7.29
N GLY A 145 -6.93 10.27 8.62
CA GLY A 145 -8.00 10.12 9.59
C GLY A 145 -8.33 8.65 9.87
N PHE A 146 -9.48 8.46 10.49
CA PHE A 146 -10.04 7.15 10.83
C PHE A 146 -11.27 6.83 9.98
N GLY A 147 -11.25 7.20 8.69
CA GLY A 147 -12.39 7.02 7.78
C GLY A 147 -12.86 5.56 7.68
N TRP A 148 -11.96 4.59 7.91
CA TRP A 148 -12.32 3.17 7.99
C TRP A 148 -13.29 2.85 9.13
N LEU A 149 -13.36 3.66 10.18
CA LEU A 149 -14.34 3.47 11.26
C LEU A 149 -15.77 3.60 10.74
N LEU A 150 -16.02 4.30 9.63
CA LEU A 150 -17.34 4.39 9.00
C LEU A 150 -17.92 3.02 8.62
N VAL A 151 -17.08 1.98 8.47
CA VAL A 151 -17.52 0.58 8.31
C VAL A 151 -18.41 0.14 9.48
N LEU A 152 -18.15 0.58 10.72
CA LEU A 152 -18.95 0.22 11.90
C LEU A 152 -20.40 0.72 11.81
N TRP A 153 -20.66 1.70 10.95
CA TRP A 153 -21.99 2.27 10.70
C TRP A 153 -22.57 1.86 9.34
N GLY A 154 -21.92 0.94 8.60
CA GLY A 154 -22.42 0.44 7.31
C GLY A 154 -22.43 1.48 6.18
N VAL A 155 -21.57 2.50 6.27
CA VAL A 155 -21.54 3.64 5.31
C VAL A 155 -20.52 3.43 4.18
N LEU A 156 -19.66 2.42 4.29
CA LEU A 156 -18.60 2.08 3.32
C LEU A 156 -18.88 0.78 2.58
#